data_AF-A0A973DP94-F1
#
_entry.id   AF-A0A973DP94-F1
#
_cell.length_a   1.000
_cell.length_b   1.000
_cell.length_c   1.000
_cell.angle_alpha   90.00
_cell.angle_beta   90.00
_cell.angle_gamma   90.00
#
_symmetry.space_group_name_H-M   'P 1'
#
loop_
_entity.id
_entity.type
_entity.pdbx_description
1 polymer ?
#
loop_
_entity_poly.entity_id
_entity_poly.type
_entity_poly.pdbx_seq_one_letter_code
_entity_poly.pdbx_strand_id
1 'polypeptide(L)'
;MSEQDQDIALEQQQDQATSSSWLLKLIKLLALVLLISALSAGYGYWWLSQWAQTPIAQLTTQAFTVVKGDNVAKISTRLLRQGQFKTIWPLRWLLVKEPKLAKLRIGTYQISQGMSPRQLLTHLSSGKELQFSITFVEGTTFKQWLAQLKNNRNLSFNAANLTAIKLSKLLAQSLAVPDYPQSYIEG
;
A
#
# COMPACT_ATOMS: atom_id res chain seq x y z
N MET A 1 54.69 61.90 -9.45
CA MET A 1 53.56 60.98 -9.62
C MET A 1 52.79 61.50 -10.82
N SER A 2 52.71 60.76 -11.92
CA SER A 2 52.02 61.24 -13.13
C SER A 2 50.50 61.09 -12.96
N GLU A 3 49.70 61.94 -13.62
CA GLU A 3 48.23 61.79 -13.68
C GLU A 3 47.83 60.38 -14.15
N GLN A 4 48.62 59.81 -15.05
CA GLN A 4 48.45 58.46 -15.57
C GLN A 4 48.59 57.37 -14.50
N ASP A 5 49.46 57.55 -13.50
CA ASP A 5 49.57 56.61 -12.37
C ASP A 5 48.36 56.68 -11.43
N GLN A 6 47.71 57.86 -11.32
CA GLN A 6 46.52 58.04 -10.51
C GLN A 6 45.29 57.41 -11.17
N ASP A 7 45.14 57.56 -12.48
CA ASP A 7 44.04 56.96 -13.24
C ASP A 7 44.08 55.42 -13.21
N ILE A 8 45.27 54.82 -13.36
CA ILE A 8 45.45 53.36 -13.26
C ILE A 8 45.11 52.87 -11.85
N ALA A 9 45.46 53.62 -10.80
CA ALA A 9 45.12 53.26 -9.42
C ALA A 9 43.61 53.34 -9.16
N LEU A 10 42.90 54.30 -9.76
CA LEU A 10 41.45 54.45 -9.64
C LEU A 10 40.70 53.32 -10.38
N GLU A 11 41.15 52.95 -11.58
CA GLU A 11 40.56 51.85 -12.36
C GLU A 11 40.74 50.50 -11.65
N GLN A 12 41.91 50.26 -11.05
CA GLN A 12 42.15 49.06 -10.24
C GLN A 12 41.29 49.01 -8.96
N GLN A 13 41.02 50.15 -8.31
CA GLN A 13 40.12 50.19 -7.15
C GLN A 13 38.65 49.92 -7.54
N GLN A 14 38.22 50.40 -8.71
CA GLN A 14 36.86 50.20 -9.21
C GLN A 14 36.61 48.75 -9.66
N ASP A 15 37.59 48.10 -10.27
CA ASP A 15 37.53 46.68 -10.63
C ASP A 15 37.50 45.75 -9.41
N GLN A 16 38.26 46.06 -8.35
CA GLN A 16 38.23 45.30 -7.10
C GLN A 16 36.90 45.49 -6.33
N ALA A 17 36.34 46.71 -6.34
CA ALA A 17 35.07 47.01 -5.67
C ALA A 17 33.85 46.38 -6.38
N THR A 18 33.83 46.39 -7.71
CA THR A 18 32.74 45.76 -8.48
C THR A 18 32.79 44.24 -8.39
N SER A 19 34.00 43.65 -8.42
CA SER A 19 34.23 42.21 -8.38
C SER A 19 33.70 41.53 -7.09
N SER A 20 33.94 42.14 -5.93
CA SER A 20 33.44 41.61 -4.66
C SER A 20 31.91 41.69 -4.54
N SER A 21 31.29 42.72 -5.13
CA SER A 21 29.85 42.95 -5.04
C SER A 21 29.01 41.96 -5.84
N TRP A 22 29.47 41.51 -7.02
CA TRP A 22 28.75 40.51 -7.83
C TRP A 22 28.91 39.10 -7.27
N LEU A 23 30.08 38.76 -6.72
CA LEU A 23 30.33 37.48 -6.04
C LEU A 23 29.44 37.33 -4.81
N LEU A 24 29.34 38.37 -3.97
CA LEU A 24 28.44 38.36 -2.80
C LEU A 24 26.97 38.25 -3.21
N LYS A 25 26.55 38.91 -4.30
CA LYS A 25 25.19 38.76 -4.86
C LYS A 25 24.93 37.34 -5.35
N LEU A 26 25.90 36.73 -6.04
CA LEU A 26 25.81 35.34 -6.52
C LEU A 26 25.72 34.34 -5.35
N ILE A 27 26.57 34.50 -4.32
CA ILE A 27 26.55 33.64 -3.12
C ILE A 27 25.23 33.80 -2.37
N LYS A 28 24.73 35.04 -2.20
CA LYS A 28 23.41 35.29 -1.59
C LYS A 28 22.27 34.66 -2.40
N LEU A 29 22.33 34.73 -3.73
CA LEU A 29 21.34 34.12 -4.61
C LEU A 29 21.39 32.59 -4.51
N LEU A 30 22.59 31.99 -4.52
CA LEU A 30 22.77 30.56 -4.34
C LEU A 30 22.29 30.10 -2.96
N ALA A 31 22.62 30.83 -1.90
CA ALA A 31 22.15 30.56 -0.54
C ALA A 31 20.62 30.68 -0.43
N LEU A 32 20.02 31.67 -1.10
CA LEU A 32 18.56 31.83 -1.16
C LEU A 32 17.90 30.65 -1.89
N VAL A 33 18.45 30.22 -3.01
CA VAL A 33 17.95 29.04 -3.75
C VAL A 33 18.06 27.77 -2.91
N LEU A 34 19.18 27.56 -2.22
CA LEU A 34 19.38 26.46 -1.29
C LEU A 34 18.37 26.49 -0.13
N LEU A 35 18.13 27.66 0.44
CA LEU A 35 17.18 27.86 1.52
C LEU A 35 15.75 27.57 1.08
N ILE A 36 15.33 28.08 -0.09
CA ILE A 36 14.02 27.79 -0.68
C ILE A 36 13.88 26.29 -0.96
N SER A 37 14.91 25.66 -1.54
CA SER A 37 14.92 24.21 -1.81
C SER A 37 14.75 23.39 -0.53
N ALA A 38 15.45 23.75 0.56
CA ALA A 38 15.32 23.08 1.85
C ALA A 38 13.92 23.25 2.45
N LEU A 39 13.35 24.46 2.38
CA LEU A 39 11.99 24.74 2.83
C LEU A 39 10.94 23.97 2.02
N SER A 40 11.08 23.92 0.69
CA SER A 40 10.18 23.14 -0.17
C SER A 40 10.25 21.66 0.13
N ALA A 41 11.44 21.10 0.36
CA ALA A 41 11.60 19.70 0.75
C ALA A 41 10.97 19.41 2.13
N GLY A 42 11.19 20.28 3.10
CA GLY A 42 10.59 20.16 4.44
C GLY A 42 9.07 20.26 4.42
N TYR A 43 8.52 21.21 3.67
CA TYR A 43 7.08 21.37 3.49
C TYR A 43 6.46 20.14 2.79
N GLY A 44 7.11 19.64 1.72
CA GLY A 44 6.68 18.42 1.04
C GLY A 44 6.67 17.19 1.96
N TYR A 45 7.68 17.06 2.83
CA TYR A 45 7.75 15.99 3.82
C TYR A 45 6.62 16.06 4.86
N TRP A 46 6.34 17.27 5.36
CA TRP A 46 5.26 17.50 6.31
C TRP A 46 3.88 17.25 5.68
N TRP A 47 3.65 17.81 4.50
CA TRP A 47 2.41 17.64 3.74
C TRP A 47 2.11 16.17 3.43
N LEU A 48 3.11 15.41 2.99
CA LEU A 48 2.96 13.98 2.71
C LEU A 48 2.56 13.19 3.98
N SER A 49 3.15 13.55 5.12
CA SER A 49 2.86 12.90 6.40
C SER A 49 1.43 13.18 6.87
N GLN A 50 0.91 14.37 6.61
CA GLN A 50 -0.48 14.72 6.88
C GLN A 50 -1.43 13.99 5.93
N TRP A 51 -1.13 14.00 4.62
CA TRP A 51 -1.93 13.29 3.61
C TRP A 51 -2.04 11.79 3.92
N ALA A 52 -0.94 11.16 4.32
CA ALA A 52 -0.91 9.73 4.64
C ALA A 52 -1.78 9.35 5.86
N GLN A 53 -2.08 10.31 6.74
CA GLN A 53 -2.94 10.14 7.90
C GLN A 53 -4.37 10.61 7.65
N THR A 54 -4.63 11.31 6.53
CA THR A 54 -5.95 11.85 6.22
C THR A 54 -6.90 10.70 5.84
N PRO A 55 -8.09 10.63 6.45
CA PRO A 55 -9.10 9.62 6.09
C PRO A 55 -9.47 9.69 4.61
N ILE A 56 -9.61 8.53 3.99
CA ILE A 56 -10.09 8.45 2.61
C ILE A 56 -11.63 8.52 2.64
N ALA A 57 -12.18 9.67 2.26
CA ALA A 57 -13.63 9.93 2.38
C ALA A 57 -14.48 8.99 1.51
N GLN A 58 -13.96 8.56 0.36
CA GLN A 58 -14.66 7.69 -0.60
C GLN A 58 -14.52 6.19 -0.29
N LEU A 59 -13.76 5.85 0.74
CA LEU A 59 -13.52 4.46 1.10
C LEU A 59 -14.80 3.89 1.72
N THR A 60 -15.37 2.87 1.11
CA THR A 60 -16.53 2.16 1.67
C THR A 60 -16.08 0.87 2.34
N THR A 61 -16.81 0.46 3.37
CA THR A 61 -16.53 -0.79 4.08
C THR A 61 -16.81 -1.97 3.16
N GLN A 62 -15.78 -2.73 2.78
CA GLN A 62 -15.91 -3.86 1.88
C GLN A 62 -14.80 -4.90 2.07
N ALA A 63 -15.08 -6.14 1.66
CA ALA A 63 -14.05 -7.17 1.55
C ALA A 63 -13.16 -6.89 0.33
N PHE A 64 -11.85 -6.87 0.53
CA PHE A 64 -10.86 -6.64 -0.51
C PHE A 64 -9.84 -7.77 -0.54
N THR A 65 -9.79 -8.47 -1.67
CA THR A 65 -8.84 -9.57 -1.87
C THR A 65 -7.56 -9.09 -2.55
N VAL A 66 -6.44 -9.42 -1.91
CA VAL A 66 -5.07 -9.26 -2.41
C VAL A 66 -4.62 -10.59 -3.00
N VAL A 67 -4.26 -10.60 -4.28
CA VAL A 67 -3.83 -11.83 -4.98
C VAL A 67 -2.31 -11.89 -5.13
N LYS A 68 -1.78 -13.08 -5.43
CA LYS A 68 -0.34 -13.26 -5.70
C LYS A 68 0.09 -12.38 -6.89
N GLY A 69 1.15 -11.59 -6.71
CA GLY A 69 1.66 -10.67 -7.73
C GLY A 69 0.97 -9.31 -7.74
N ASP A 70 0.04 -9.05 -6.80
CA ASP A 70 -0.36 -7.69 -6.48
C ASP A 70 0.78 -6.94 -5.79
N ASN A 71 0.95 -5.69 -6.21
CA ASN A 71 1.82 -4.72 -5.55
C ASN A 71 0.97 -3.51 -5.16
N VAL A 72 1.55 -2.61 -4.35
CA VAL A 72 0.82 -1.43 -3.87
C VAL A 72 0.29 -0.57 -5.03
N ALA A 73 1.03 -0.48 -6.15
CA ALA A 73 0.60 0.28 -7.33
C ALA A 73 -0.62 -0.35 -8.03
N LYS A 74 -0.66 -1.68 -8.15
CA LYS A 74 -1.81 -2.41 -8.72
C LYS A 74 -3.03 -2.27 -7.82
N ILE A 75 -2.86 -2.42 -6.51
CA ILE A 75 -3.94 -2.25 -5.54
C ILE A 75 -4.48 -0.83 -5.56
N SER A 76 -3.61 0.18 -5.52
CA SER A 76 -4.04 1.56 -5.56
C SER A 76 -4.76 1.90 -6.87
N THR A 77 -4.31 1.34 -8.00
CA THR A 77 -4.99 1.49 -9.30
C THR A 77 -6.35 0.79 -9.33
N ARG A 78 -6.49 -0.39 -8.70
CA ARG A 78 -7.78 -1.07 -8.55
C ARG A 78 -8.74 -0.25 -7.69
N LEU A 79 -8.27 0.27 -6.56
CA LEU A 79 -9.07 1.11 -5.67
C LEU A 79 -9.46 2.45 -6.32
N LEU A 80 -8.57 3.04 -7.13
CA LEU A 80 -8.87 4.21 -7.96
C LEU A 80 -9.98 3.91 -8.97
N ARG A 81 -9.90 2.77 -9.68
CA ARG A 81 -10.95 2.34 -10.62
C ARG A 81 -12.28 2.03 -9.95
N GLN A 82 -12.26 1.58 -8.71
CA GLN A 82 -13.46 1.37 -7.88
C GLN A 82 -14.01 2.67 -7.28
N GLY A 83 -13.40 3.83 -7.58
CA GLY A 83 -13.83 5.13 -7.05
C GLY A 83 -13.52 5.33 -5.56
N GLN A 84 -12.80 4.39 -4.93
CA GLN A 84 -12.47 4.45 -3.50
C GLN A 84 -11.28 5.37 -3.19
N PHE A 85 -10.52 5.77 -4.21
CA PHE A 85 -9.43 6.73 -4.09
C PHE A 85 -9.60 7.85 -5.11
N LYS A 86 -9.25 9.08 -4.74
CA LYS A 86 -9.20 10.23 -5.66
C LYS A 86 -7.83 10.40 -6.31
N THR A 87 -6.75 10.10 -5.58
CA THR A 87 -5.37 10.32 -6.03
C THR A 87 -4.43 9.24 -5.50
N ILE A 88 -3.53 8.74 -6.36
CA ILE A 88 -2.59 7.64 -6.04
C ILE A 88 -1.11 8.06 -6.03
N TRP A 89 -0.75 9.22 -6.60
CA TRP A 89 0.65 9.68 -6.70
C TRP A 89 1.37 9.83 -5.35
N PRO A 90 0.76 10.41 -4.29
CA PRO A 90 1.43 10.54 -3.00
C PRO A 90 1.75 9.18 -2.33
N LEU A 91 0.98 8.13 -2.68
CA LEU A 91 1.20 6.78 -2.17
C LEU A 91 2.59 6.26 -2.56
N ARG A 92 3.11 6.64 -3.73
CA ARG A 92 4.45 6.24 -4.19
C ARG A 92 5.53 6.82 -3.29
N TRP A 93 5.41 8.09 -2.90
CA TRP A 93 6.33 8.73 -1.95
C TRP A 93 6.23 8.15 -0.55
N LEU A 94 5.03 7.76 -0.12
CA LEU A 94 4.84 7.06 1.15
C LEU A 94 5.60 5.73 1.19
N LEU A 95 5.64 4.97 0.10
CA LEU A 95 6.39 3.72 0.02
C LEU A 95 7.91 3.93 -0.02
N VAL A 96 8.38 5.02 -0.63
CA VAL A 96 9.80 5.39 -0.58
C VAL A 96 10.21 5.69 0.86
N LYS A 97 9.36 6.38 1.62
CA LYS A 97 9.57 6.67 3.04
C LYS A 97 9.47 5.40 3.91
N GLU A 98 8.45 4.57 3.65
CA GLU A 98 8.13 3.40 4.47
C GLU A 98 8.03 2.13 3.60
N PRO A 99 9.17 1.57 3.17
CA PRO A 99 9.18 0.40 2.29
C PRO A 99 8.58 -0.85 2.95
N LYS A 100 8.48 -0.88 4.29
CA LYS A 100 7.83 -1.95 5.04
C LYS A 100 6.34 -2.07 4.69
N LEU A 101 5.67 -0.96 4.37
CA LEU A 101 4.25 -0.95 3.95
C LEU A 101 4.04 -1.56 2.56
N ALA A 102 5.11 -1.72 1.77
CA ALA A 102 5.05 -2.39 0.46
C ALA A 102 4.94 -3.92 0.57
N LYS A 103 5.21 -4.50 1.75
CA LYS A 103 5.17 -5.95 1.98
C LYS A 103 3.75 -6.40 2.28
N LEU A 104 2.93 -6.46 1.23
CA LEU A 104 1.54 -6.90 1.32
C LEU A 104 1.46 -8.41 1.45
N ARG A 105 0.48 -8.87 2.24
CA ARG A 105 0.16 -10.30 2.38
C ARG A 105 -1.01 -10.65 1.47
N ILE A 106 -0.98 -11.87 0.92
CA ILE A 106 -2.03 -12.40 0.06
C ILE A 106 -3.17 -12.83 0.98
N GLY A 107 -4.40 -12.44 0.69
CA GLY A 107 -5.54 -12.74 1.54
C GLY A 107 -6.74 -11.83 1.29
N THR A 108 -7.85 -12.10 1.97
CA THR A 108 -9.03 -11.25 1.93
C THR A 108 -9.08 -10.41 3.21
N TYR A 109 -9.14 -9.09 3.07
CA TYR A 109 -9.12 -8.14 4.17
C TYR A 109 -10.41 -7.33 4.22
N GLN A 110 -10.80 -6.90 5.42
CA GLN A 110 -11.90 -5.96 5.55
C GLN A 110 -11.35 -4.54 5.51
N ILE A 111 -11.67 -3.82 4.44
CA ILE A 111 -11.45 -2.38 4.38
C ILE A 111 -12.62 -1.71 5.10
N SER A 112 -12.34 -0.73 5.96
CA SER A 112 -13.37 0.07 6.63
C SER A 112 -13.37 1.51 6.10
N GLN A 113 -14.55 2.13 6.07
CA GLN A 113 -14.68 3.55 5.79
C GLN A 113 -13.83 4.39 6.77
N GLY A 114 -13.22 5.46 6.26
CA GLY A 114 -12.43 6.39 7.06
C GLY A 114 -11.01 5.93 7.39
N MET A 115 -10.56 4.75 6.91
CA MET A 115 -9.14 4.41 6.99
C MET A 115 -8.30 5.40 6.18
N SER A 116 -7.13 5.75 6.72
CA SER A 116 -6.12 6.49 5.97
C SER A 116 -5.32 5.58 5.03
N PRO A 117 -4.63 6.12 4.01
CA PRO A 117 -3.80 5.31 3.12
C PRO A 117 -2.73 4.52 3.87
N ARG A 118 -2.15 5.11 4.92
CA ARG A 118 -1.19 4.43 5.79
C ARG A 118 -1.82 3.28 6.56
N GLN A 119 -3.00 3.49 7.15
CA GLN A 119 -3.72 2.45 7.89
C GLN A 119 -4.13 1.30 6.98
N LEU A 120 -4.62 1.59 5.78
CA LEU A 120 -4.96 0.59 4.77
C LEU A 120 -3.76 -0.29 4.45
N LEU A 121 -2.62 0.30 4.05
CA LEU A 121 -1.42 -0.48 3.74
C LEU A 121 -0.89 -1.26 4.95
N THR A 122 -0.97 -0.66 6.13
CA THR A 122 -0.60 -1.34 7.39
C THR A 122 -1.48 -2.56 7.62
N HIS A 123 -2.80 -2.43 7.43
CA HIS A 123 -3.76 -3.52 7.56
C HIS A 123 -3.47 -4.66 6.57
N LEU A 124 -3.26 -4.33 5.29
CA LEU A 124 -2.90 -5.31 4.26
C LEU A 124 -1.53 -5.97 4.50
N SER A 125 -0.57 -5.24 5.06
CA SER A 125 0.74 -5.79 5.43
C SER A 125 0.72 -6.67 6.68
N SER A 126 -0.26 -6.46 7.56
CA SER A 126 -0.37 -7.15 8.85
C SER A 126 -0.76 -8.63 8.70
N GLY A 127 -1.38 -9.00 7.57
CA GLY A 127 -1.88 -10.35 7.37
C GLY A 127 -3.12 -10.68 8.20
N LYS A 128 -3.78 -9.68 8.81
CA LYS A 128 -5.06 -9.85 9.51
C LYS A 128 -6.21 -10.06 8.52
N GLU A 129 -6.25 -11.24 7.94
CA GLU A 129 -7.29 -11.64 7.00
C GLU A 129 -8.65 -11.81 7.68
N LEU A 130 -9.70 -11.60 6.90
CA LEU A 130 -11.08 -11.82 7.28
C LEU A 130 -11.30 -13.34 7.41
N GLN A 131 -11.49 -13.80 8.65
CA GLN A 131 -11.78 -15.21 8.95
C GLN A 131 -13.29 -15.44 8.86
N PHE A 132 -13.70 -16.36 8.00
CA PHE A 132 -15.08 -16.81 7.93
C PHE A 132 -15.24 -18.04 8.82
N SER A 133 -15.94 -17.88 9.95
CA SER A 133 -16.35 -19.02 10.77
C SER A 133 -17.72 -19.50 10.31
N ILE A 134 -17.86 -20.81 10.14
CA ILE A 134 -19.15 -21.45 9.85
C ILE A 134 -19.50 -22.26 11.10
N THR A 135 -20.60 -21.89 11.77
CA THR A 135 -21.11 -22.64 12.90
C THR A 135 -21.89 -23.84 12.40
N PHE A 136 -21.48 -25.02 12.83
CA PHE A 136 -22.12 -26.26 12.47
C PHE A 136 -23.23 -26.59 13.46
N VAL A 137 -24.45 -26.72 12.96
CA VAL A 137 -25.57 -27.18 13.78
C VAL A 137 -25.53 -28.71 13.78
N GLU A 138 -25.31 -29.29 14.95
CA GLU A 138 -25.35 -30.75 15.16
C GLU A 138 -26.70 -31.30 14.67
N GLY A 139 -26.67 -32.39 13.89
CA GLY A 139 -27.89 -33.02 13.32
C GLY A 139 -28.23 -32.66 11.87
N THR A 140 -27.40 -31.87 11.18
CA THR A 140 -27.58 -31.56 9.74
C THR A 140 -26.83 -32.54 8.83
N THR A 141 -27.43 -32.89 7.68
CA THR A 141 -26.81 -33.86 6.73
C THR A 141 -25.74 -33.20 5.86
N PHE A 142 -24.70 -33.95 5.47
CA PHE A 142 -23.61 -33.45 4.60
C PHE A 142 -24.11 -32.79 3.29
N LYS A 143 -25.25 -33.24 2.75
CA LYS A 143 -25.88 -32.65 1.57
C LYS A 143 -26.43 -31.24 1.81
N GLN A 144 -26.98 -30.98 2.99
CA GLN A 144 -27.45 -29.65 3.40
C GLN A 144 -26.28 -28.68 3.62
N TRP A 145 -25.14 -29.18 4.07
CA TRP A 145 -23.91 -28.39 4.20
C TRP A 145 -23.38 -27.94 2.84
N LEU A 146 -23.34 -28.86 1.87
CA LEU A 146 -22.89 -28.56 0.52
C LEU A 146 -23.79 -27.49 -0.14
N ALA A 147 -25.09 -27.53 0.16
CA ALA A 147 -26.05 -26.52 -0.30
C ALA A 147 -25.83 -25.15 0.37
N GLN A 148 -25.57 -25.11 1.68
CA GLN A 148 -25.26 -23.87 2.40
C GLN A 148 -23.92 -23.24 1.97
N LEU A 149 -22.89 -24.07 1.77
CA LEU A 149 -21.59 -23.63 1.25
C LEU A 149 -21.68 -23.10 -0.18
N LYS A 150 -22.47 -23.75 -1.05
CA LYS A 150 -22.74 -23.25 -2.41
C LYS A 150 -23.47 -21.90 -2.42
N ASN A 151 -24.24 -21.58 -1.38
CA ASN A 151 -25.01 -20.34 -1.30
C ASN A 151 -24.19 -19.13 -0.82
N ASN A 152 -22.97 -19.35 -0.29
CA ASN A 152 -22.09 -18.28 0.15
C ASN A 152 -21.27 -17.71 -1.02
N ARG A 153 -21.71 -16.56 -1.55
CA ARG A 153 -21.09 -15.83 -2.67
C ARG A 153 -19.62 -15.42 -2.47
N ASN A 154 -19.07 -15.55 -1.27
CA ASN A 154 -17.71 -15.10 -0.93
C ASN A 154 -16.68 -16.24 -0.79
N LEU A 155 -17.09 -17.50 -1.02
CA LEU A 155 -16.19 -18.65 -1.03
C LEU A 155 -15.91 -19.05 -2.48
N SER A 156 -14.66 -18.89 -2.93
CA SER A 156 -14.20 -19.50 -4.17
C SER A 156 -14.05 -21.02 -3.94
N PHE A 157 -15.16 -21.75 -4.05
CA PHE A 157 -15.16 -23.20 -3.98
C PHE A 157 -14.56 -23.73 -5.30
N ASN A 158 -13.27 -24.08 -5.28
CA ASN A 158 -12.64 -24.77 -6.40
C ASN A 158 -13.10 -26.23 -6.41
N ALA A 159 -14.31 -26.46 -6.94
CA ALA A 159 -14.91 -27.79 -7.10
C ALA A 159 -14.12 -28.70 -8.05
N ALA A 160 -13.12 -28.18 -8.78
CA ALA A 160 -12.45 -28.93 -9.83
C ALA A 160 -11.47 -30.01 -9.32
N ASN A 161 -11.20 -30.08 -8.01
CA ASN A 161 -10.20 -31.01 -7.46
C ASN A 161 -10.68 -31.89 -6.29
N LEU A 162 -11.95 -31.79 -5.93
CA LEU A 162 -12.51 -32.47 -4.77
C LEU A 162 -13.66 -33.39 -5.21
N THR A 163 -13.34 -34.43 -5.97
CA THR A 163 -14.20 -35.61 -6.02
C THR A 163 -14.34 -36.11 -4.57
N ALA A 164 -15.55 -36.39 -4.10
CA ALA A 164 -15.83 -36.77 -2.70
C ALA A 164 -14.89 -37.87 -2.17
N ILE A 165 -14.45 -38.77 -3.06
CA ILE A 165 -13.49 -39.85 -2.82
C ILE A 165 -12.10 -39.33 -2.40
N LYS A 166 -11.66 -38.19 -2.92
CA LYS A 166 -10.34 -37.61 -2.61
C LYS A 166 -10.36 -36.83 -1.28
N LEU A 167 -11.49 -36.20 -0.95
CA LEU A 167 -11.70 -35.56 0.34
C LEU A 167 -11.78 -36.59 1.47
N SER A 168 -12.56 -37.66 1.31
CA SER A 168 -12.67 -38.71 2.33
C SER A 168 -11.31 -39.37 2.59
N LYS A 169 -10.53 -39.62 1.53
CA LYS A 169 -9.18 -40.18 1.65
C LYS A 169 -8.20 -39.24 2.37
N LEU A 170 -8.22 -37.94 2.06
CA LEU A 170 -7.34 -36.96 2.72
C LEU A 170 -7.74 -36.71 4.18
N LEU A 171 -9.03 -36.71 4.49
CA LEU A 171 -9.54 -36.57 5.86
C LEU A 171 -9.27 -37.83 6.70
N ALA A 172 -9.41 -39.03 6.13
CA ALA A 172 -9.06 -40.28 6.80
C ALA A 172 -7.55 -40.37 7.10
N GLN A 173 -6.72 -39.91 6.17
CA GLN A 173 -5.26 -39.89 6.32
C GLN A 173 -4.79 -38.91 7.41
N SER A 174 -5.45 -37.77 7.59
CA SER A 174 -5.09 -36.79 8.63
C SER A 174 -5.63 -37.14 10.01
N LEU A 175 -6.68 -37.96 10.11
CA LEU A 175 -7.33 -38.30 11.38
C LEU A 175 -6.94 -39.68 11.92
N ALA A 176 -6.06 -40.43 11.25
CA ALA A 176 -5.65 -41.79 11.63
C ALA A 176 -6.85 -42.71 11.99
N VAL A 177 -7.97 -42.55 11.28
CA VAL A 177 -9.19 -43.34 11.49
C VAL A 177 -9.05 -44.65 10.70
N PRO A 178 -9.27 -45.83 11.32
CA PRO A 178 -9.20 -47.11 10.62
C PRO A 178 -10.25 -47.20 9.51
N ASP A 179 -9.89 -47.96 8.46
CA ASP A 179 -10.55 -48.07 7.16
C ASP A 179 -12.09 -48.14 7.21
N TYR A 180 -12.77 -47.28 6.46
CA TYR A 180 -14.24 -47.25 6.38
C TYR A 180 -14.74 -48.34 5.41
N PRO A 181 -15.71 -49.18 5.81
CA PRO A 181 -16.28 -50.19 4.93
C PRO A 181 -17.04 -49.55 3.76
N GLN A 182 -16.82 -50.09 2.55
CA GLN A 182 -17.36 -49.62 1.27
C GLN A 182 -18.90 -49.72 1.15
N SER A 183 -19.60 -50.22 2.16
CA SER A 183 -21.06 -50.41 2.13
C SER A 183 -21.88 -49.12 2.25
N TYR A 184 -21.25 -47.98 2.52
CA TYR A 184 -21.94 -46.69 2.70
C TYR A 184 -21.96 -45.79 1.46
N ILE A 185 -21.44 -46.28 0.32
CA ILE A 185 -21.26 -45.46 -0.90
C ILE A 185 -22.35 -45.73 -1.95
N GLU A 186 -23.27 -46.66 -1.70
CA GLU A 186 -24.44 -46.91 -2.55
C GLU A 186 -25.73 -46.60 -1.80
N GLY A 187 -26.27 -45.40 -2.04
CA GLY A 187 -27.54 -44.89 -1.49
C GLY A 187 -27.88 -43.51 -2.03
#